data_AF-A0A354B0J9-F1
#
_entry.id   AF-A0A354B0J9-F1
#
_cell.length_a   1.000
_cell.length_b   1.000
_cell.length_c   1.000
_cell.angle_alpha   90.00
_cell.angle_beta   90.00
_cell.angle_gamma   90.00
#
_symmetry.space_group_name_H-M   'P 1'
#
loop_
_entity.id
_entity.type
_entity.pdbx_description
1 polymer ?
#
loop_
_entity_poly.entity_id
_entity_poly.type
_entity_poly.pdbx_seq_one_letter_code
_entity_poly.pdbx_strand_id
1 'polypeptide(L)' 'FCPITSKVKGYPFEVLLPDVYSVSGVVLSDQLKSLDWRTRKAKFIERISSDVMAMVTARVLPLLEPDAPATL' A
#
# COMPACT_ATOMS: atom_id res chain seq x y z
N PHE A 1 -4.05 -3.66 -6.56
CA PHE A 1 -4.65 -3.04 -5.38
C PHE A 1 -4.00 -3.61 -4.12
N CYS A 2 -3.65 -2.77 -3.15
CA CYS A 2 -3.13 -3.17 -1.85
C CYS A 2 -4.19 -2.85 -0.77
N PRO A 3 -4.66 -3.83 0.02
CA PRO A 3 -5.62 -3.61 1.11
C PRO A 3 -5.08 -2.68 2.21
N ILE A 4 -5.99 -1.98 2.88
CA ILE A 4 -5.71 -1.20 4.09
C ILE A 4 -6.42 -1.85 5.28
N THR A 5 -5.76 -1.93 6.43
CA THR A 5 -6.37 -2.43 7.67
C THR A 5 -6.00 -1.55 8.86
N SER A 6 -6.90 -1.43 9.83
CA SER A 6 -6.63 -0.80 11.12
C SER A 6 -5.81 -1.68 12.06
N LYS A 7 -5.63 -2.98 11.73
CA LYS A 7 -4.87 -3.93 12.55
C LYS A 7 -3.40 -3.90 12.15
N VAL A 8 -2.62 -3.09 12.87
CA VAL A 8 -1.16 -3.01 12.72
C VAL A 8 -0.51 -4.22 13.37
N LYS A 9 0.37 -4.91 12.64
CA LYS A 9 1.15 -6.05 13.15
C LYS A 9 2.64 -5.74 13.24
N GLY A 10 3.11 -4.68 12.58
CA GLY A 10 4.50 -4.23 12.63
C GLY A 10 5.48 -5.06 11.79
N TYR A 11 5.02 -5.74 10.74
CA TYR A 11 5.89 -6.51 9.85
C TYR A 11 6.38 -5.68 8.65
N PRO A 12 7.47 -6.08 7.95
CA PRO A 12 8.18 -5.20 7.02
C PRO A 12 7.38 -4.64 5.84
N PHE A 13 6.31 -5.33 5.42
CA PHE A 13 5.49 -4.92 4.27
C PHE A 13 4.32 -3.99 4.63
N GLU A 14 4.14 -3.67 5.92
CA GLU A 14 3.20 -2.65 6.35
C GLU A 14 3.75 -1.24 6.08
N VAL A 15 2.92 -0.40 5.47
CA VAL A 15 3.16 1.05 5.36
C VAL A 15 2.13 1.77 6.20
N LEU A 16 2.56 2.39 7.29
CA LEU A 16 1.69 3.21 8.13
C LEU A 16 1.22 4.44 7.36
N LEU A 17 -0.08 4.70 7.41
CA LEU A 17 -0.66 5.94 6.93
C LEU A 17 -0.55 7.00 8.05
N PRO A 18 0.07 8.16 7.77
CA PRO A 18 0.05 9.31 8.68
C PRO A 18 -1.38 9.75 9.05
N ASP A 19 -1.56 10.27 10.27
CA ASP A 19 -2.86 10.70 10.80
C ASP A 19 -3.47 11.93 10.11
N VAL A 20 -2.79 12.50 9.11
CA VAL A 20 -3.29 13.63 8.30
C VAL A 20 -4.31 13.22 7.25
N TYR A 21 -4.44 11.91 7.00
CA TYR A 21 -5.35 11.34 6.00
C TYR A 21 -6.70 10.98 6.62
N SER A 22 -7.73 10.93 5.77
CA SER A 22 -9.09 10.51 6.14
C SER A 22 -9.16 9.01 6.47
N VAL A 23 -8.26 8.22 5.89
CA VAL A 23 -8.12 6.77 6.13
C VAL A 23 -6.93 6.50 7.06
N SER A 24 -7.18 5.74 8.12
CA SER A 24 -6.17 5.33 9.09
C SER A 24 -5.77 3.86 8.95
N GLY A 25 -4.62 3.51 9.53
CA GLY A 25 -4.09 2.15 9.59
C GLY A 25 -2.87 1.94 8.70
N VAL A 26 -2.71 0.72 8.20
CA VAL A 26 -1.55 0.31 7.40
C VAL A 26 -1.98 -0.22 6.03
N VAL A 27 -1.21 0.10 5.00
CA VAL A 27 -1.28 -0.53 3.69
C VAL A 27 -0.52 -1.86 3.74
N LEU A 28 -1.15 -2.95 3.33
CA LEU A 28 -0.55 -4.29 3.25
C LEU A 28 0.04 -4.48 1.85
N SER A 29 1.30 -4.09 1.67
CA SER A 29 1.97 -4.04 0.35
C SER A 29 2.16 -5.43 -0.26
N ASP A 30 2.26 -6.46 0.58
CA ASP A 30 2.39 -7.86 0.20
C ASP A 30 1.10 -8.52 -0.26
N GLN A 31 -0.04 -7.88 -0.01
CA GLN A 31 -1.35 -8.39 -0.42
C GLN A 31 -1.81 -7.80 -1.76
N LEU A 32 -0.89 -7.60 -2.70
CA LEU A 32 -1.18 -7.07 -4.02
C LEU A 32 -2.10 -8.01 -4.81
N LYS A 33 -3.28 -7.50 -5.20
CA LYS A 33 -4.30 -8.28 -5.94
C LYS A 33 -4.96 -7.45 -7.03
N SER A 34 -5.46 -8.13 -8.06
CA SER A 34 -6.36 -7.56 -9.07
C SER A 34 -7.77 -7.41 -8.50
N LEU A 35 -8.43 -6.28 -8.77
CA LEU A 35 -9.79 -5.99 -8.31
C LEU A 35 -10.53 -5.16 -9.37
N ASP A 36 -11.74 -5.59 -9.72
CA ASP A 36 -12.66 -4.78 -10.53
C ASP A 36 -13.33 -3.72 -9.65
N TRP A 37 -12.85 -2.49 -9.76
CA TRP A 37 -13.35 -1.36 -8.96
C TRP A 37 -14.73 -0.87 -9.43
N ARG A 38 -15.13 -1.15 -10.68
CA ARG A 38 -16.43 -0.73 -11.23
C ARG A 38 -17.55 -1.61 -10.69
N THR A 39 -17.39 -2.94 -10.76
CA THR A 39 -18.38 -3.87 -10.18
C THR A 39 -18.49 -3.69 -8.67
N ARG A 40 -17.39 -3.32 -8.00
CA ARG A 40 -17.36 -3.00 -6.56
C ARG A 40 -17.87 -1.59 -6.23
N LYS A 41 -18.23 -0.78 -7.22
CA LYS A 41 -18.71 0.61 -7.06
C LYS A 41 -17.78 1.44 -6.16
N ALA A 42 -16.47 1.27 -6.34
CA ALA A 42 -15.48 1.99 -5.54
C ALA A 42 -15.65 3.50 -5.70
N LYS A 43 -15.53 4.23 -4.60
CA LYS A 43 -15.57 5.70 -4.59
C LYS A 43 -14.19 6.24 -4.22
N PHE A 44 -13.81 7.34 -4.86
CA PHE A 44 -12.64 8.09 -4.45
C PHE A 44 -12.84 8.63 -3.03
N ILE A 45 -11.84 8.45 -2.17
CA ILE A 45 -11.84 8.98 -0.78
C ILE A 45 -10.88 10.15 -0.73
N GLU A 46 -9.60 9.89 -0.99
CA GLU A 46 -8.54 10.89 -0.98
C GLU A 46 -7.33 10.44 -1.79
N ARG A 47 -6.36 11.34 -1.92
CA ARG A 47 -5.05 11.07 -2.51
C ARG A 47 -3.98 11.19 -1.43
N ILE A 48 -3.05 10.24 -1.41
CA ILE A 48 -1.90 10.27 -0.49
C ILE A 48 -0.69 10.96 -1.12
N SER A 49 0.27 11.37 -0.30
CA SER A 49 1.52 11.98 -0.73
C SER A 49 2.38 11.02 -1.55
N SER A 50 3.31 11.59 -2.33
CA SER A 50 4.31 10.84 -3.09
C SER A 50 5.15 9.94 -2.20
N ASP A 51 5.45 10.37 -0.98
CA ASP A 51 6.34 9.65 -0.06
C ASP A 51 5.70 8.34 0.41
N VAL A 52 4.40 8.37 0.75
CA VAL A 52 3.66 7.16 1.11
C VAL A 52 3.56 6.23 -0.10
N MET A 53 3.30 6.76 -1.30
CA MET A 53 3.31 5.94 -2.52
C MET A 53 4.67 5.32 -2.81
N ALA A 54 5.77 6.03 -2.57
CA ALA A 54 7.14 5.52 -2.74
C ALA A 54 7.41 4.39 -1.74
N MET A 55 7.03 4.55 -0.47
CA MET A 55 7.16 3.52 0.56
C MET A 55 6.39 2.24 0.25
N VAL A 56 5.18 2.35 -0.32
CA VAL A 56 4.39 1.19 -0.77
C VAL A 56 5.09 0.52 -1.95
N THR A 57 5.51 1.30 -2.95
CA THR A 57 6.18 0.76 -4.15
C THR A 57 7.47 0.03 -3.79
N ALA A 58 8.31 0.62 -2.91
CA ALA A 58 9.55 0.01 -2.44
C ALA A 58 9.34 -1.34 -1.74
N ARG A 59 8.18 -1.56 -1.09
CA ARG A 59 7.82 -2.84 -0.47
C ARG A 59 7.21 -3.84 -1.46
N VAL A 60 6.59 -3.35 -2.53
CA VAL A 60 6.03 -4.21 -3.58
C VAL A 60 7.14 -4.77 -4.47
N LEU A 61 8.15 -3.95 -4.82
CA LEU A 61 9.18 -4.32 -5.80
C LEU A 61 9.90 -5.66 -5.50
N PRO A 62 10.34 -5.94 -4.25
CA PRO A 62 10.98 -7.23 -3.92
C PRO A 62 10.09 -8.46 -4.11
N LEU A 63 8.77 -8.28 -4.18
CA LEU A 63 7.80 -9.37 -4.41
C LEU A 63 7.62 -9.68 -5.89
N LEU A 64 7.98 -8.74 -6.76
CA LEU A 64 7.89 -8.89 -8.22
C LEU A 64 9.24 -9.29 -8.81
N GLU A 65 10.32 -8.69 -8.30
CA GLU A 65 11.69 -8.88 -8.79
C GLU A 65 12.62 -9.08 -7.58
N PRO A 66 12.69 -10.30 -7.02
CA PRO A 66 13.43 -10.56 -5.79
C PRO A 66 14.95 -10.37 -5.94
N ASP A 67 15.48 -10.40 -7.17
CA ASP A 67 16.91 -10.32 -7.48
C ASP A 67 17.36 -8.93 -7.98
N ALA A 68 16.46 -7.94 -8.01
CA ALA A 68 16.84 -6.57 -8.35
C ALA A 68 17.62 -5.94 -7.17
N PRO A 69 18.85 -5.41 -7.38
CA PRO A 69 19.55 -4.69 -6.32
C PRO A 69 18.65 -3.55 -5.85
N ALA A 70 18.48 -3.41 -4.54
CA ALA A 70 17.73 -2.31 -3.92
C ALA A 70 18.46 -0.99 -4.23
N THR A 71 18.21 -0.44 -5.41
CA THR A 71 18.77 0.82 -5.89
C THR A 71 17.66 1.59 -6.57
N LEU A 72 16.84 2.22 -5.73
CA LEU A 72 16.15 3.47 -5.99
C LEU A 72 16.34 4.36 -4.77
#